data_AF-A0AAW0C119-F1
#
_entry.id   AF-A0AAW0C119-F1
#
_cell.length_a   1.000
_cell.length_b   1.000
_cell.length_c   1.000
_cell.angle_alpha   90.00
_cell.angle_beta   90.00
_cell.angle_gamma   90.00
#
_symmetry.space_group_name_H-M   'P 1'
#
loop_
_entity.id
_entity.type
_entity.pdbx_description
1 polymer ?
#
loop_
_entity_poly.entity_id
_entity_poly.type
_entity_poly.pdbx_seq_one_letter_code
_entity_poly.pdbx_strand_id
1 'polypeptide(L)'
;MLSHQFPYQDAGKYQARLPAIVAKQRTATRLQTIAAERISSGTLINALATYSDVEYTFAAIHFETTTNDTGVGHTWHLTTHGQDDQIPEEAVFTIQGVIMQCDLPPVLRGYGRFVSAKHIQQRVLLSGLNTDSFAKALQVGDTEGYTTVEITNRYFTSKKFANEEHHIGFSNDVDPKGILDELRGEVFVHTVDNRVEYYERQQTNGTQKFKKIKPSQIAEGDIVEVQLTVNLVEHNAGKGKQTNVQYSTKLVLRTLTLLDKSFSEMNCFATVAPTMRTSFKRKVGYSEEETRDAERRIKRMVIDSDSSA
;
A
#
# COMPACT_ATOMS: atom_id res chain seq x y z
N MET A 1 -23.64 27.80 -24.71
CA MET A 1 -24.17 27.96 -23.35
C MET A 1 -25.23 26.89 -23.13
N LEU A 2 -24.86 25.76 -22.53
CA LEU A 2 -25.81 24.73 -22.10
C LEU A 2 -25.35 24.24 -20.74
N SER A 3 -26.12 24.63 -19.73
CA SER A 3 -26.02 24.20 -18.34
C SER A 3 -26.49 22.75 -18.21
N HIS A 4 -25.63 21.89 -17.67
CA HIS A 4 -26.07 20.62 -17.11
C HIS A 4 -25.79 20.62 -15.61
N GLN A 5 -26.88 20.78 -14.87
CA GLN A 5 -27.00 20.53 -13.44
C GLN A 5 -26.79 19.03 -13.20
N PHE A 6 -25.82 18.68 -12.37
CA PHE A 6 -25.78 17.38 -11.70
C PHE A 6 -26.40 17.54 -10.30
N PRO A 7 -27.32 16.67 -9.88
CA PRO A 7 -27.91 16.74 -8.55
C PRO A 7 -26.92 16.17 -7.53
N TYR A 8 -26.29 17.05 -6.76
CA TYR A 8 -25.56 16.67 -5.55
C TYR A 8 -26.45 16.94 -4.34
N GLN A 9 -27.31 15.97 -4.01
CA GLN A 9 -27.99 15.90 -2.72
C GLN A 9 -28.01 14.45 -2.24
N ASP A 10 -26.97 14.06 -1.50
CA ASP A 10 -27.12 13.13 -0.38
C ASP A 10 -26.03 13.43 0.66
N ALA A 11 -26.10 14.62 1.26
CA ALA A 11 -25.22 15.08 2.34
C ALA A 11 -25.59 14.48 3.72
N GLY A 12 -26.38 13.40 3.76
CA GLY A 12 -26.99 12.86 4.98
C GLY A 12 -26.31 11.64 5.60
N LYS A 13 -25.22 11.09 5.03
CA LYS A 13 -24.64 9.81 5.48
C LYS A 13 -23.28 9.87 6.19
N TYR A 14 -22.73 11.07 6.42
CA TYR A 14 -21.44 11.26 7.12
C TYR A 14 -21.57 11.96 8.48
N GLN A 15 -22.68 11.80 9.19
CA GLN A 15 -22.67 12.02 10.65
C GLN A 15 -21.93 10.86 11.32
N ALA A 16 -20.60 10.98 11.40
CA ALA A 16 -19.77 10.08 12.18
C ALA A 16 -20.30 10.03 13.62
N ARG A 17 -20.60 8.82 14.11
CA ARG A 17 -20.97 8.58 15.51
C ARG A 17 -19.87 9.18 16.40
N LEU A 18 -20.25 10.00 17.39
CA LEU A 18 -19.35 10.71 18.33
C LEU A 18 -18.12 9.89 18.82
N PRO A 19 -18.21 8.56 19.11
CA PRO A 19 -17.05 7.74 19.49
C PRO A 19 -15.95 7.67 18.42
N ALA A 20 -16.30 7.65 17.13
CA ALA A 20 -15.34 7.58 16.03
C ALA A 20 -14.58 8.91 15.85
N ILE A 21 -15.22 10.03 16.14
CA ILE A 21 -14.59 11.36 16.10
C ILE A 21 -13.57 11.48 17.25
N VAL A 22 -13.96 11.06 18.46
CA VAL A 22 -13.07 11.10 19.64
C VAL A 22 -11.87 10.17 19.46
N ALA A 23 -12.08 8.96 18.93
CA ALA A 23 -10.98 8.03 18.65
C ALA A 23 -10.01 8.60 17.61
N LYS A 24 -10.52 9.22 16.54
CA LYS A 24 -9.69 9.93 15.55
C LYS A 24 -8.86 11.06 16.17
N GLN A 25 -9.48 11.90 17.00
CA GLN A 25 -8.78 13.03 17.63
C GLN A 25 -7.65 12.53 18.55
N ARG A 26 -7.90 11.51 19.38
CA ARG A 26 -6.88 10.91 20.23
C ARG A 26 -5.71 10.34 19.42
N THR A 27 -6.01 9.71 18.29
CA THR A 27 -5.01 9.13 17.40
C THR A 27 -4.17 10.21 16.73
N ALA A 28 -4.80 11.28 16.26
CA ALA A 28 -4.10 12.45 15.70
C ALA A 28 -3.18 13.08 16.76
N THR A 29 -3.67 13.26 18.00
CA THR A 29 -2.83 13.73 19.11
C THR A 29 -1.66 12.79 19.36
N ARG A 30 -1.89 11.47 19.40
CA ARG A 30 -0.83 10.49 19.64
C ARG A 30 0.22 10.49 18.52
N LEU A 31 -0.20 10.56 17.27
CA LEU A 31 0.68 10.69 16.11
C LEU A 31 1.57 11.94 16.23
N GLN A 32 0.96 13.09 16.58
CA GLN A 32 1.70 14.33 16.78
C GLN A 32 2.69 14.24 17.94
N THR A 33 2.33 13.58 19.04
CA THR A 33 3.25 13.33 20.17
C THR A 33 4.44 12.47 19.73
N ILE A 34 4.20 11.37 19.00
CA ILE A 34 5.29 10.50 18.52
C ILE A 34 6.21 11.25 17.55
N ALA A 35 5.65 12.08 16.68
CA ALA A 35 6.43 12.94 15.79
C ALA A 35 7.30 13.93 16.57
N ALA A 36 6.75 14.56 17.61
CA ALA A 36 7.49 15.51 18.46
C ALA A 36 8.59 14.84 19.29
N GLU A 37 8.30 13.68 19.92
CA GLU A 37 9.29 12.86 20.63
C GLU A 37 10.48 12.57 19.72
N ARG A 38 10.20 12.27 18.46
CA ARG A 38 11.23 11.94 17.48
C ARG A 38 12.09 13.14 17.09
N ILE A 39 11.47 14.29 16.80
CA ILE A 39 12.21 15.54 16.53
C ILE A 39 13.13 15.87 17.71
N SER A 40 12.63 15.72 18.94
CA SER A 40 13.42 16.00 20.16
C SER A 40 14.57 15.03 20.40
N SER A 41 14.47 13.79 19.89
CA SER A 41 15.52 12.77 20.04
C SER A 41 16.74 12.97 19.15
N GLY A 42 16.70 13.92 18.20
CA GLY A 42 17.78 14.14 17.23
C GLY A 42 18.00 12.99 16.25
N THR A 43 17.09 12.00 16.22
CA THR A 43 17.12 10.94 15.21
C THR A 43 16.85 11.59 13.85
N LEU A 44 17.90 11.80 13.07
CA LEU A 44 17.84 12.40 11.73
C LEU A 44 16.79 11.68 10.90
N ILE A 45 15.77 12.42 10.49
CA ILE A 45 14.77 11.95 9.54
C ILE A 45 15.11 12.64 8.23
N ASN A 46 15.40 11.84 7.22
CA ASN A 46 15.24 12.28 5.84
C ASN A 46 13.72 12.36 5.58
N ALA A 47 13.05 13.39 6.10
CA ALA A 47 11.65 13.65 5.75
C ALA A 47 11.63 14.27 4.35
N LEU A 48 10.59 14.00 3.53
CA LEU A 48 10.51 14.61 2.19
C LEU A 48 10.57 16.15 2.27
N ALA A 49 10.01 16.73 3.33
CA ALA A 49 10.08 18.16 3.69
C ALA A 49 11.49 18.70 3.92
N THR A 50 12.40 17.88 4.45
CA THR A 50 13.76 18.33 4.79
C THR A 50 14.56 18.71 3.55
N TYR A 51 14.11 18.30 2.36
CA TYR A 51 14.80 18.53 1.08
C TYR A 51 14.16 19.62 0.21
N SER A 52 13.07 20.28 0.63
CA SER A 52 12.55 21.45 -0.12
C SER A 52 13.28 22.75 0.16
N ASP A 53 13.82 22.92 1.37
CA ASP A 53 14.41 24.19 1.81
C ASP A 53 15.94 24.24 1.68
N VAL A 54 16.54 23.28 0.99
CA VAL A 54 18.00 23.19 0.89
C VAL A 54 18.44 23.53 -0.53
N GLU A 55 18.64 24.82 -0.78
CA GLU A 55 19.35 25.35 -1.96
C GLU A 55 20.78 24.78 -2.13
N TYR A 56 21.28 23.98 -1.16
CA TYR A 56 22.68 23.55 -1.05
C TYR A 56 22.95 22.03 -0.95
N THR A 57 21.95 21.13 -0.99
CA THR A 57 22.18 19.65 -0.97
C THR A 57 21.87 18.95 -2.28
N PHE A 58 21.72 19.68 -3.38
CA PHE A 58 21.69 19.08 -4.71
C PHE A 58 23.04 18.43 -5.11
N ALA A 59 24.12 18.71 -4.36
CA ALA A 59 25.42 18.07 -4.58
C ALA A 59 25.51 16.62 -4.08
N ALA A 60 24.59 16.18 -3.22
CA ALA A 60 24.62 14.83 -2.64
C ALA A 60 23.52 13.91 -3.19
N ILE A 61 22.56 14.44 -3.95
CA ILE A 61 21.42 13.69 -4.49
C ILE A 61 21.51 13.61 -6.00
N HIS A 62 21.53 12.39 -6.51
CA HIS A 62 21.68 12.10 -7.93
C HIS A 62 20.47 11.32 -8.44
N PHE A 63 20.25 11.38 -9.75
CA PHE A 63 19.24 10.60 -10.43
C PHE A 63 19.90 9.51 -11.25
N GLU A 64 19.69 8.26 -10.85
CA GLU A 64 20.12 7.12 -11.65
C GLU A 64 19.00 6.63 -12.56
N THR A 65 19.32 6.43 -13.82
CA THR A 65 18.33 6.04 -14.82
C THR A 65 18.38 4.54 -15.08
N THR A 66 17.23 3.88 -14.96
CA THR A 66 17.03 2.48 -15.36
C THR A 66 15.94 2.40 -16.42
N THR A 67 15.94 1.32 -17.22
CA THR A 67 14.82 1.04 -18.11
C THR A 67 13.64 0.53 -17.29
N ASN A 68 12.46 1.11 -17.49
CA ASN A 68 11.25 0.68 -16.80
C ASN A 68 10.91 -0.79 -17.16
N ASP A 69 10.36 -1.55 -16.22
CA ASP A 69 9.90 -2.93 -16.39
C ASP A 69 8.87 -3.16 -17.52
N THR A 70 8.30 -2.07 -18.05
CA THR A 70 7.40 -2.12 -19.21
C THR A 70 8.16 -2.11 -20.54
N GLY A 71 9.48 -1.92 -20.54
CA GLY A 71 10.31 -1.73 -21.72
C GLY A 71 10.08 -0.39 -22.44
N VAL A 72 9.27 0.49 -21.85
CA VAL A 72 8.88 1.78 -22.43
C VAL A 72 9.14 2.87 -21.40
N GLY A 73 10.09 3.77 -21.71
CA GLY A 73 10.45 4.90 -20.86
C GLY A 73 11.49 4.59 -19.80
N HIS A 74 11.95 5.66 -19.16
CA HIS A 74 12.96 5.65 -18.11
C HIS A 74 12.35 5.67 -16.71
N THR A 75 13.05 5.08 -15.75
CA THR A 75 12.79 5.27 -14.32
C THR A 75 14.02 5.90 -13.69
N TRP A 76 13.84 7.06 -13.07
CA TRP A 76 14.87 7.73 -12.29
C TRP A 76 14.70 7.39 -10.83
N HIS A 77 15.76 6.86 -10.23
CA HIS A 77 15.86 6.60 -8.80
C HIS A 77 16.58 7.76 -8.15
N LEU A 78 16.07 8.21 -7.01
CA LEU A 78 16.77 9.18 -6.20
C LEU A 78 17.86 8.48 -5.38
N THR A 79 19.12 8.86 -5.58
CA THR A 79 20.27 8.27 -4.89
C THR A 79 21.05 9.32 -4.10
N THR A 80 21.80 8.87 -3.11
CA THR A 80 22.77 9.64 -2.35
C THR A 80 24.18 9.09 -2.55
N HIS A 81 25.18 9.97 -2.67
CA HIS A 81 26.57 9.53 -2.69
C HIS A 81 27.12 9.53 -1.26
N GLY A 82 27.56 8.34 -0.80
CA GLY A 82 28.27 8.20 0.46
C GLY A 82 29.68 8.80 0.37
N GLN A 83 30.35 8.99 1.52
CA GLN A 83 31.71 9.56 1.60
C GLN A 83 32.78 8.75 0.83
N ASP A 84 32.48 7.52 0.42
CA ASP A 84 33.41 6.58 -0.26
C ASP A 84 33.18 6.42 -1.78
N ASP A 85 32.31 7.24 -2.41
CA ASP A 85 32.20 7.52 -3.86
C ASP A 85 32.10 6.35 -4.88
N GLN A 86 32.06 5.08 -4.47
CA GLN A 86 32.13 3.96 -5.43
C GLN A 86 30.77 3.38 -5.85
N ILE A 87 29.73 3.49 -5.03
CA ILE A 87 28.37 3.00 -5.37
C ILE A 87 27.32 3.98 -4.81
N PRO A 88 26.43 4.53 -5.65
CA PRO A 88 25.33 5.34 -5.18
C PRO A 88 24.32 4.51 -4.38
N GLU A 89 23.88 5.04 -3.24
CA GLU A 89 22.88 4.40 -2.37
C GLU A 89 21.51 5.02 -2.61
N GLU A 90 20.41 4.27 -2.52
CA GLU A 90 19.09 4.87 -2.65
C GLU A 90 18.78 5.88 -1.53
N ALA A 91 18.21 7.03 -1.90
CA ALA A 91 17.75 8.03 -0.94
C ALA A 91 16.51 7.51 -0.21
N VAL A 92 16.68 7.12 1.06
CA VAL A 92 15.60 6.64 1.92
C VAL A 92 14.98 7.78 2.70
N PHE A 93 13.67 7.93 2.56
CA PHE A 93 12.84 8.87 3.29
C PHE A 93 12.01 8.18 4.35
N THR A 94 11.56 8.94 5.33
CA THR A 94 10.72 8.41 6.41
C THR A 94 9.50 9.27 6.66
N ILE A 95 8.34 8.63 6.83
CA ILE A 95 7.05 9.28 7.13
C ILE A 95 6.33 8.50 8.22
N GLN A 96 5.72 9.21 9.17
CA GLN A 96 4.87 8.60 10.20
C GLN A 96 3.40 8.86 9.90
N GLY A 97 2.54 7.86 10.04
CA GLY A 97 1.11 8.02 9.78
C GLY A 97 0.28 6.85 10.29
N VAL A 98 -1.03 6.98 10.16
CA VAL A 98 -1.99 5.92 10.50
C VAL A 98 -2.32 5.11 9.26
N ILE A 99 -2.27 3.78 9.34
CA ILE A 99 -2.69 2.92 8.23
C ILE A 99 -4.22 3.01 8.07
N MET A 100 -4.67 3.55 6.96
CA MET A 100 -6.10 3.60 6.59
C MET A 100 -6.54 2.35 5.85
N GLN A 101 -5.66 1.82 5.01
CA GLN A 101 -5.86 0.61 4.24
C GLN A 101 -4.51 -0.05 3.99
N CYS A 102 -4.47 -1.38 3.97
CA CYS A 102 -3.24 -2.10 3.60
C CYS A 102 -3.54 -3.41 2.85
N ASP A 103 -2.59 -3.80 2.01
CA ASP A 103 -2.50 -5.12 1.39
C ASP A 103 -1.09 -5.66 1.69
N LEU A 104 -0.98 -6.36 2.81
CA LEU A 104 0.28 -6.86 3.35
C LEU A 104 0.23 -8.39 3.42
N PRO A 105 1.39 -9.06 3.40
CA PRO A 105 1.44 -10.49 3.65
C PRO A 105 0.86 -10.87 5.03
N PRO A 106 0.56 -12.15 5.29
CA PRO A 106 0.73 -13.30 4.40
C PRO A 106 -0.26 -13.32 3.23
N VAL A 107 0.21 -13.77 2.06
CA VAL A 107 -0.67 -14.02 0.92
C VAL A 107 -1.36 -15.37 1.13
N LEU A 108 -2.62 -15.31 1.56
CA LEU A 108 -3.41 -16.49 1.92
C LEU A 108 -4.40 -16.94 0.85
N ARG A 109 -4.66 -16.08 -0.13
CA ARG A 109 -5.68 -16.26 -1.17
C ARG A 109 -5.01 -16.18 -2.53
N GLY A 110 -5.33 -17.15 -3.38
CA GLY A 110 -4.91 -17.13 -4.77
C GLY A 110 -5.51 -15.93 -5.50
N TYR A 111 -4.79 -15.46 -6.51
CA TYR A 111 -5.27 -14.38 -7.37
C TYR A 111 -6.15 -14.99 -8.48
N GLY A 112 -7.09 -14.20 -8.99
CA GLY A 112 -7.91 -14.65 -10.11
C GLY A 112 -7.06 -14.95 -11.35
N ARG A 113 -7.54 -15.84 -12.23
CA ARG A 113 -6.83 -16.29 -13.45
C ARG A 113 -6.31 -15.16 -14.36
N PHE A 114 -6.83 -13.95 -14.23
CA PHE A 114 -6.49 -12.79 -15.06
C PHE A 114 -5.55 -11.80 -14.37
N VAL A 115 -5.12 -12.05 -13.12
CA VAL A 115 -4.20 -11.17 -12.42
C VAL A 115 -2.78 -11.48 -12.89
N SER A 116 -2.12 -10.46 -13.45
CA SER A 116 -0.72 -10.57 -13.82
C SER A 116 0.17 -10.37 -12.60
N ALA A 117 1.18 -11.24 -12.42
CA ALA A 117 2.16 -11.14 -11.34
C ALA A 117 2.81 -9.75 -11.25
N LYS A 118 3.01 -9.08 -12.39
CA LYS A 118 3.59 -7.71 -12.46
C LYS A 118 2.79 -6.64 -11.71
N HIS A 119 1.51 -6.87 -11.44
CA HIS A 119 0.62 -5.94 -10.74
C HIS A 119 0.43 -6.29 -9.25
N ILE A 120 1.02 -7.39 -8.79
CA ILE A 120 0.88 -7.83 -7.40
C ILE A 120 1.92 -7.08 -6.56
N GLN A 121 1.46 -6.44 -5.49
CA GLN A 121 2.27 -5.56 -4.68
C GLN A 121 1.81 -5.55 -3.22
N GLN A 122 2.75 -5.24 -2.36
CA GLN A 122 2.53 -4.83 -0.98
C GLN A 122 2.14 -3.36 -0.98
N ARG A 123 1.15 -2.97 -0.20
CA ARG A 123 0.64 -1.60 -0.21
C ARG A 123 0.19 -1.14 1.17
N VAL A 124 0.47 0.13 1.48
CA VAL A 124 -0.16 0.87 2.57
C VAL A 124 -0.70 2.21 2.07
N LEU A 125 -1.87 2.60 2.57
CA LEU A 125 -2.42 3.94 2.46
C LEU A 125 -2.34 4.58 3.84
N LEU A 126 -1.52 5.62 3.98
CA LEU A 126 -1.36 6.34 5.25
C LEU A 126 -2.22 7.60 5.26
N SER A 127 -2.67 8.00 6.46
CA SER A 127 -3.20 9.33 6.73
C SER A 127 -2.52 9.95 7.94
N GLY A 128 -2.29 11.25 7.86
CA GLY A 128 -1.89 12.06 9.02
C GLY A 128 -3.05 12.48 9.91
N LEU A 129 -4.31 12.16 9.56
CA LEU A 129 -5.49 12.67 10.28
C LEU A 129 -5.46 14.20 10.51
N ASN A 130 -4.95 14.94 9.53
CA ASN A 130 -4.76 16.40 9.55
C ASN A 130 -3.78 16.92 10.61
N THR A 131 -2.80 16.10 11.04
CA THR A 131 -1.71 16.59 11.87
C THR A 131 -0.72 17.43 11.07
N ASP A 132 -0.26 18.54 11.65
CA ASP A 132 0.75 19.41 11.06
C ASP A 132 2.05 18.68 10.73
N SER A 133 2.49 17.75 11.58
CA SER A 133 3.72 16.99 11.35
C SER A 133 3.68 16.20 10.04
N PHE A 134 2.55 15.56 9.75
CA PHE A 134 2.33 14.83 8.51
C PHE A 134 2.19 15.75 7.29
N ALA A 135 1.41 16.82 7.42
CA ALA A 135 1.24 17.80 6.34
C ALA A 135 2.58 18.43 5.94
N LYS A 136 3.38 18.83 6.94
CA LYS A 136 4.76 19.29 6.74
C LYS A 136 5.60 18.22 6.06
N ALA A 137 5.58 16.98 6.54
CA ALA A 137 6.36 15.88 5.97
C ALA A 137 6.10 15.67 4.47
N LEU A 138 4.87 15.89 4.00
CA LEU A 138 4.49 15.74 2.59
C LEU A 138 4.55 17.04 1.77
N GLN A 139 4.73 18.19 2.42
CA GLN A 139 4.62 19.54 1.82
C GLN A 139 3.31 19.77 1.05
N VAL A 140 2.22 19.10 1.46
CA VAL A 140 0.91 19.28 0.84
C VAL A 140 0.23 20.46 1.54
N GLY A 141 -0.19 21.47 0.77
CA GLY A 141 -0.96 22.60 1.27
C GLY A 141 -2.34 22.18 1.80
N ASP A 142 -3.03 23.11 2.46
CA ASP A 142 -4.37 22.87 3.01
C ASP A 142 -5.34 22.40 1.91
N THR A 143 -5.60 21.10 1.88
CA THR A 143 -6.56 20.49 0.96
C THR A 143 -7.80 20.10 1.76
N GLU A 144 -8.99 20.34 1.21
CA GLU A 144 -10.24 19.93 1.84
C GLU A 144 -10.34 18.40 1.88
N GLY A 145 -9.96 17.80 3.01
CA GLY A 145 -9.97 16.35 3.20
C GLY A 145 -8.87 15.88 4.15
N TYR A 146 -8.75 14.56 4.30
CA TYR A 146 -7.58 13.98 4.95
C TYR A 146 -6.49 13.80 3.90
N THR A 147 -5.33 14.44 4.09
CA THR A 147 -4.15 14.14 3.27
C THR A 147 -3.79 12.67 3.47
N THR A 148 -3.76 11.92 2.37
CA THR A 148 -3.35 10.52 2.35
C THR A 148 -2.23 10.30 1.37
N VAL A 149 -1.35 9.34 1.68
CA VAL A 149 -0.27 8.93 0.78
C VAL A 149 -0.30 7.41 0.60
N GLU A 150 -0.26 6.97 -0.65
CA GLU A 150 -0.19 5.56 -1.01
C GLU A 150 1.27 5.18 -1.30
N ILE A 151 1.75 4.12 -0.65
CA ILE A 151 3.14 3.64 -0.76
C ILE A 151 3.08 2.14 -1.08
N THR A 152 3.82 1.72 -2.10
CA THR A 152 3.70 0.37 -2.66
C THR A 152 5.05 -0.25 -2.94
N ASN A 153 5.18 -1.58 -2.87
CA ASN A 153 6.33 -2.29 -3.43
C ASN A 153 5.88 -3.60 -4.09
N ARG A 154 6.32 -3.84 -5.31
CA ARG A 154 5.94 -5.04 -6.07
C ARG A 154 6.66 -6.26 -5.52
N TYR A 155 5.99 -7.41 -5.53
CA TYR A 155 6.66 -8.66 -5.14
C TYR A 155 7.65 -9.15 -6.21
N PHE A 156 7.53 -8.66 -7.44
CA PHE A 156 8.25 -9.19 -8.59
C PHE A 156 8.80 -8.10 -9.49
N THR A 157 9.97 -8.40 -10.04
CA THR A 157 10.58 -7.73 -11.20
C THR A 157 10.61 -8.71 -12.37
N SER A 158 10.43 -8.22 -13.59
CA SER A 158 10.55 -9.09 -14.79
C SER A 158 12.01 -9.49 -14.98
N LYS A 159 12.28 -10.77 -15.25
CA LYS A 159 13.63 -11.32 -15.39
C LYS A 159 14.46 -10.61 -16.47
N LYS A 160 13.80 -10.04 -17.48
CA LYS A 160 14.43 -9.22 -18.53
C LYS A 160 15.07 -7.93 -18.01
N PHE A 161 14.62 -7.43 -16.86
CA PHE A 161 15.04 -6.15 -16.27
C PHE A 161 15.69 -6.34 -14.90
N ALA A 162 15.88 -7.57 -14.45
CA ALA A 162 16.41 -7.88 -13.12
C ALA A 162 17.95 -7.96 -13.10
N ASN A 163 18.66 -7.41 -14.10
CA ASN A 163 20.12 -7.36 -14.15
C ASN A 163 20.83 -8.69 -13.80
N GLU A 164 20.29 -9.82 -14.28
CA GLU A 164 20.77 -11.19 -14.00
C GLU A 164 20.64 -11.66 -12.54
N GLU A 165 20.01 -10.87 -11.67
CA GLU A 165 19.76 -11.23 -10.29
C GLU A 165 18.94 -12.51 -10.16
N HIS A 166 19.31 -13.29 -9.15
CA HIS A 166 18.70 -14.58 -8.89
C HIS A 166 17.46 -14.43 -8.02
N HIS A 167 16.47 -15.28 -8.29
CA HIS A 167 15.26 -15.31 -7.50
C HIS A 167 15.59 -15.69 -6.05
N ILE A 168 15.19 -14.81 -5.13
CA ILE A 168 15.22 -15.09 -3.71
C ILE A 168 13.83 -15.59 -3.30
N GLY A 169 13.77 -16.75 -2.63
CA GLY A 169 12.50 -17.31 -2.17
C GLY A 169 11.77 -16.40 -1.18
N PHE A 170 10.43 -16.50 -1.17
CA PHE A 170 9.60 -15.88 -0.15
C PHE A 170 9.72 -16.64 1.18
N SER A 171 9.65 -15.93 2.30
CA SER A 171 9.55 -16.57 3.60
C SER A 171 8.14 -17.12 3.83
N ASN A 172 7.99 -18.11 4.73
CA ASN A 172 6.67 -18.61 5.13
C ASN A 172 5.77 -17.54 5.76
N ASP A 173 6.34 -16.46 6.29
CA ASP A 173 5.55 -15.34 6.83
C ASP A 173 4.94 -14.47 5.72
N VAL A 174 5.48 -14.55 4.50
CA VAL A 174 5.01 -13.81 3.32
C VAL A 174 4.13 -14.69 2.43
N ASP A 175 4.60 -15.90 2.11
CA ASP A 175 3.92 -16.82 1.20
C ASP A 175 3.79 -18.23 1.80
N PRO A 176 2.99 -18.40 2.88
CA PRO A 176 2.84 -19.70 3.56
C PRO A 176 2.23 -20.81 2.69
N LYS A 177 1.66 -20.46 1.53
CA LYS A 177 0.96 -21.38 0.63
C LYS A 177 1.65 -21.54 -0.73
N GLY A 178 2.79 -20.90 -0.96
CA GLY A 178 3.49 -20.93 -2.25
C GLY A 178 2.73 -20.26 -3.40
N ILE A 179 1.77 -19.38 -3.11
CA ILE A 179 0.92 -18.71 -4.10
C ILE A 179 1.73 -17.70 -4.91
N LEU A 180 2.61 -16.93 -4.25
CA LEU A 180 3.49 -15.99 -4.93
C LEU A 180 4.55 -16.74 -5.73
N ASP A 181 5.11 -17.81 -5.17
CA ASP A 181 6.09 -18.64 -5.87
C ASP A 181 5.50 -19.27 -7.14
N GLU A 182 4.27 -19.78 -7.09
CA GLU A 182 3.55 -20.31 -8.25
C GLU A 182 3.30 -19.20 -9.30
N LEU A 183 2.82 -18.02 -8.88
CA LEU A 183 2.49 -16.91 -9.78
C LEU A 183 3.69 -16.31 -10.51
N ARG A 184 4.88 -16.41 -9.91
CA ARG A 184 6.13 -15.94 -10.52
C ARG A 184 6.36 -16.58 -11.89
N GLY A 185 6.04 -17.87 -12.01
CA GLY A 185 6.40 -18.68 -13.17
C GLY A 185 7.88 -18.56 -13.52
N GLU A 186 8.21 -18.56 -14.81
CA GLU A 186 9.60 -18.44 -15.29
C GLU A 186 10.01 -17.02 -15.67
N VAL A 187 9.04 -16.10 -15.75
CA VAL A 187 9.23 -14.75 -16.34
C VAL A 187 9.58 -13.70 -15.30
N PHE A 188 9.23 -13.94 -14.04
CA PHE A 188 9.45 -13.00 -12.95
C PHE A 188 10.47 -13.52 -11.94
N VAL A 189 11.09 -12.59 -11.22
CA VAL A 189 12.00 -12.86 -10.11
C VAL A 189 11.65 -11.96 -8.93
N HIS A 190 11.84 -12.46 -7.72
CA HIS A 190 11.80 -11.68 -6.49
C HIS A 190 13.25 -11.40 -6.07
N THR A 191 13.61 -10.13 -5.94
CA THR A 191 14.96 -9.68 -5.57
C THR A 191 14.97 -8.96 -4.23
N VAL A 192 16.14 -8.48 -3.80
CA VAL A 192 16.26 -7.66 -2.58
C VAL A 192 15.41 -6.40 -2.67
N ASP A 193 15.28 -5.82 -3.87
CA ASP A 193 14.48 -4.60 -4.09
C ASP A 193 12.98 -4.81 -3.86
N ASN A 194 12.49 -6.01 -4.09
CA ASN A 194 11.08 -6.35 -3.91
C ASN A 194 10.72 -6.64 -2.43
N ARG A 195 11.73 -6.65 -1.52
CA ARG A 195 11.52 -6.95 -0.11
C ARG A 195 11.06 -5.72 0.65
N VAL A 196 10.15 -5.97 1.59
CA VAL A 196 9.73 -5.01 2.60
C VAL A 196 10.11 -5.59 3.96
N GLU A 197 10.75 -4.78 4.78
CA GLU A 197 11.13 -5.16 6.13
C GLU A 197 10.10 -4.66 7.16
N TYR A 198 9.89 -5.44 8.22
CA TYR A 198 8.83 -5.22 9.20
C TYR A 198 9.40 -5.20 10.61
N TYR A 199 9.19 -4.11 11.34
CA TYR A 199 9.70 -3.92 12.70
C TYR A 199 8.62 -3.42 13.67
N GLU A 200 8.87 -3.60 14.95
CA GLU A 200 8.15 -2.99 16.06
C GLU A 200 9.12 -2.16 16.87
N ARG A 201 8.75 -0.90 17.14
CA ARG A 201 9.53 -0.01 18.01
C ARG A 201 9.23 -0.36 19.47
N GLN A 202 10.27 -0.71 20.19
CA GLN A 202 10.26 -0.93 21.64
C GLN A 202 10.98 0.23 22.33
N GLN A 203 10.27 0.94 23.20
CA GLN A 203 10.83 2.05 23.96
C GLN A 203 11.05 1.61 25.41
N THR A 204 12.31 1.62 25.86
CA THR A 204 12.69 1.27 27.23
C THR A 204 13.65 2.31 27.77
N ASN A 205 13.26 3.02 28.83
CA ASN A 205 14.09 4.04 29.50
C ASN A 205 14.71 5.08 28.54
N GLY A 206 13.95 5.53 27.54
CA GLY A 206 14.40 6.50 26.54
C GLY A 206 15.24 5.91 25.40
N THR A 207 15.68 4.66 25.49
CA THR A 207 16.32 3.94 24.37
C THR A 207 15.27 3.33 23.46
N GLN A 208 15.42 3.54 22.15
CA GLN A 208 14.60 2.90 21.13
C GLN A 208 15.30 1.64 20.63
N LYS A 209 14.60 0.51 20.62
CA LYS A 209 15.03 -0.74 20.01
C LYS A 209 14.01 -1.15 18.95
N PHE A 210 14.48 -1.76 17.87
CA PHE A 210 13.62 -2.25 16.80
C PHE A 210 13.68 -3.77 16.78
N LYS A 211 12.52 -4.41 16.90
CA LYS A 211 12.38 -5.85 16.85
C LYS A 211 11.73 -6.24 15.54
N LYS A 212 12.32 -7.20 14.81
CA LYS A 212 11.71 -7.72 13.58
C LYS A 212 10.39 -8.44 13.91
N ILE A 213 9.34 -8.14 13.15
CA ILE A 213 7.99 -8.71 13.33
C ILE A 213 7.48 -9.30 12.02
N LYS A 214 6.38 -10.05 12.11
CA LYS A 214 5.70 -10.58 10.92
C LYS A 214 4.80 -9.50 10.31
N PRO A 215 4.60 -9.52 8.98
CA PRO A 215 3.67 -8.61 8.31
C PRO A 215 2.24 -8.70 8.89
N SER A 216 1.80 -9.91 9.29
CA SER A 216 0.49 -10.16 9.90
C SER A 216 0.26 -9.45 11.24
N GLN A 217 1.29 -8.89 11.85
CA GLN A 217 1.19 -8.17 13.13
C GLN A 217 0.85 -6.68 12.95
N ILE A 218 0.85 -6.19 11.71
CA ILE A 218 0.47 -4.82 11.33
C ILE A 218 -0.94 -4.86 10.72
N ALA A 219 -1.80 -3.93 11.12
CA ALA A 219 -3.19 -3.85 10.70
C ALA A 219 -3.65 -2.41 10.41
N GLU A 220 -4.82 -2.30 9.76
CA GLU A 220 -5.51 -1.03 9.60
C GLU A 220 -5.77 -0.40 10.97
N GLY A 221 -5.43 0.88 11.10
CA GLY A 221 -5.49 1.65 12.32
C GLY A 221 -4.19 1.68 13.13
N ASP A 222 -3.16 0.91 12.79
CA ASP A 222 -1.87 1.06 13.47
C ASP A 222 -1.20 2.40 13.12
N ILE A 223 -0.55 3.01 14.11
CA ILE A 223 0.37 4.12 13.88
C ILE A 223 1.71 3.50 13.51
N VAL A 224 2.18 3.83 12.32
CA VAL A 224 3.41 3.29 11.76
C VAL A 224 4.34 4.39 11.31
N GLU A 225 5.60 4.04 11.27
CA GLU A 225 6.63 4.73 10.55
C GLU A 225 6.97 3.93 9.31
N VAL A 226 7.06 4.61 8.18
CA VAL A 226 7.34 4.02 6.88
C VAL A 226 8.62 4.59 6.33
N GLN A 227 9.56 3.72 5.99
CA GLN A 227 10.69 4.08 5.16
C GLN A 227 10.37 3.79 3.69
N LEU A 228 10.62 4.76 2.83
CA LEU A 228 10.30 4.69 1.42
C LEU A 228 11.41 5.30 0.56
N THR A 229 11.46 4.90 -0.70
CA THR A 229 12.28 5.56 -1.72
C THR A 229 11.37 6.19 -2.78
N VAL A 230 11.88 7.18 -3.50
CA VAL A 230 11.12 7.97 -4.47
C VAL A 230 11.67 7.72 -5.86
N ASN A 231 10.80 7.24 -6.76
CA ASN A 231 11.15 6.99 -8.14
C ASN A 231 10.31 7.87 -9.05
N LEU A 232 10.93 8.51 -10.04
CA LEU A 232 10.22 9.18 -11.12
C LEU A 232 10.13 8.23 -12.31
N VAL A 233 8.92 8.00 -12.81
CA VAL A 233 8.68 7.08 -13.92
C VAL A 233 8.13 7.83 -15.12
N GLU A 234 8.78 7.66 -16.25
CA GLU A 234 8.33 8.12 -17.55
C GLU A 234 7.24 7.20 -18.11
N HIS A 235 6.20 7.82 -18.66
CA HIS A 235 5.13 7.15 -19.35
C HIS A 235 4.79 7.87 -20.65
N ASN A 236 4.67 7.12 -21.73
CA ASN A 236 4.13 7.64 -22.98
C ASN A 236 2.62 7.87 -22.84
N ALA A 237 2.22 9.13 -22.72
CA ALA A 237 0.84 9.56 -22.78
C ALA A 237 0.46 9.80 -24.24
N GLY A 238 -0.15 8.78 -24.87
CA GLY A 238 -0.70 8.89 -26.22
C GLY A 238 -0.92 7.54 -26.90
N LYS A 239 -1.90 7.48 -27.80
CA LYS A 239 -2.05 6.37 -28.76
C LYS A 239 -1.74 6.91 -30.16
N GLY A 240 -0.68 6.44 -30.80
CA GLY A 240 -0.33 6.81 -32.18
C GLY A 240 1.00 7.57 -32.32
N LYS A 241 1.14 8.34 -33.41
CA LYS A 241 2.38 9.06 -33.80
C LYS A 241 2.65 10.35 -32.99
N GLN A 242 1.72 10.77 -32.13
CA GLN A 242 1.93 11.87 -31.18
C GLN A 242 1.97 11.28 -29.78
N THR A 243 3.19 11.02 -29.29
CA THR A 243 3.45 10.58 -27.93
C THR A 243 3.89 11.80 -27.12
N ASN A 244 3.06 12.25 -26.17
CA ASN A 244 3.54 13.17 -25.15
C ASN A 244 4.17 12.36 -24.04
N VAL A 245 5.35 12.77 -23.59
CA VAL A 245 6.01 12.18 -22.43
C VAL A 245 5.36 12.76 -21.17
N GLN A 246 4.89 11.90 -20.29
CA GLN A 246 4.38 12.26 -18.97
C GLN A 246 5.24 11.59 -17.90
N TYR A 247 5.40 12.25 -16.76
CA TYR A 247 6.12 11.72 -15.61
C TYR A 247 5.16 11.45 -14.46
N SER A 248 5.42 10.39 -13.70
CA SER A 248 4.70 10.09 -12.46
C SER A 248 5.66 9.70 -11.35
N THR A 249 5.42 10.21 -10.15
CA THR A 249 6.20 9.83 -8.97
C THR A 249 5.62 8.55 -8.36
N LYS A 250 6.49 7.60 -8.02
CA LYS A 250 6.16 6.38 -7.28
C LYS A 250 6.90 6.35 -5.96
N LEU A 251 6.17 6.07 -4.90
CA LEU A 251 6.73 5.85 -3.56
C LEU A 251 6.88 4.35 -3.35
N VAL A 252 8.13 3.91 -3.23
CA VAL A 252 8.48 2.50 -3.06
C VAL A 252 8.58 2.16 -1.58
N LEU A 253 7.78 1.22 -1.12
CA LEU A 253 7.78 0.77 0.28
C LEU A 253 9.05 -0.04 0.58
N ARG A 254 9.85 0.38 1.57
CA ARG A 254 11.06 -0.35 2.00
C ARG A 254 10.90 -0.96 3.39
N THR A 255 10.40 -0.19 4.35
CA THR A 255 10.25 -0.65 5.74
C THR A 255 8.95 -0.17 6.35
N LEU A 256 8.28 -1.05 7.12
CA LEU A 256 7.18 -0.69 8.02
C LEU A 256 7.59 -0.95 9.47
N THR A 257 7.58 0.11 10.27
CA THR A 257 7.84 0.04 11.71
C THR A 257 6.58 0.40 12.46
N LEU A 258 6.05 -0.56 13.21
CA LEU A 258 4.94 -0.33 14.13
C LEU A 258 5.40 0.54 15.30
N LEU A 259 4.70 1.64 15.53
CA LEU A 259 4.97 2.58 16.61
C LEU A 259 3.96 2.48 17.76
N ASP A 260 2.69 2.25 17.43
CA ASP A 260 1.59 2.24 18.40
C ASP A 260 0.36 1.51 17.82
N LYS A 261 -0.28 0.65 18.63
CA LYS A 261 -1.49 -0.13 18.27
C LYS A 261 -2.78 0.42 18.89
N SER A 262 -2.70 1.47 19.69
CA SER A 262 -3.83 1.94 20.51
C SER A 262 -5.09 2.22 19.70
N PHE A 263 -4.97 2.68 18.46
CA PHE A 263 -6.13 2.95 17.61
C PHE A 263 -6.75 1.69 16.99
N SER A 264 -5.96 0.73 16.50
CA SER A 264 -6.46 -0.56 16.01
C SER A 264 -7.11 -1.38 17.14
N GLU A 265 -6.54 -1.33 18.35
CA GLU A 265 -7.11 -1.94 19.55
C GLU A 265 -8.40 -1.25 20.00
N MET A 266 -8.48 0.08 20.01
CA MET A 266 -9.72 0.78 20.37
C MET A 266 -10.87 0.52 19.38
N ASN A 267 -10.57 0.30 18.10
CA ASN A 267 -11.60 0.02 17.08
C ASN A 267 -12.05 -1.45 17.09
N CYS A 268 -11.23 -2.39 17.60
CA CYS A 268 -11.62 -3.79 17.74
C CYS A 268 -12.69 -4.00 18.83
N PHE A 269 -12.67 -3.20 19.91
CA PHE A 269 -13.73 -3.21 20.93
C PHE A 269 -15.08 -2.71 20.43
N ALA A 270 -15.12 -1.87 19.38
CA ALA A 270 -16.35 -1.43 18.73
C ALA A 270 -16.89 -2.44 17.70
N THR A 271 -16.13 -3.48 17.36
CA THR A 271 -16.47 -4.48 16.32
C THR A 271 -16.57 -5.91 16.85
N VAL A 272 -16.89 -6.10 18.14
CA VAL A 272 -17.39 -7.39 18.65
C VAL A 272 -18.88 -7.57 18.28
N ALA A 273 -19.14 -7.54 16.99
CA ALA A 273 -20.24 -8.24 16.35
C ALA A 273 -19.63 -8.87 15.09
N PRO A 274 -19.76 -10.18 14.87
CA PRO A 274 -19.21 -10.83 13.70
C PRO A 274 -20.04 -10.37 12.49
N THR A 275 -19.68 -9.24 11.90
CA THR A 275 -20.20 -8.89 10.59
C THR A 275 -19.48 -9.80 9.61
N MET A 276 -20.10 -10.94 9.30
CA MET A 276 -19.80 -11.70 8.10
C MET A 276 -19.59 -10.70 6.97
N ARG A 277 -18.36 -10.59 6.47
CA ARG A 277 -18.09 -9.82 5.25
C ARG A 277 -18.87 -10.50 4.14
N THR A 278 -20.07 -10.01 3.83
CA THR A 278 -20.75 -10.35 2.58
C THR A 278 -19.87 -9.79 1.47
N SER A 279 -19.08 -10.67 0.85
CA SER A 279 -18.44 -10.35 -0.41
C SER A 279 -19.52 -9.94 -1.39
N PHE A 280 -19.49 -8.71 -1.88
CA PHE A 280 -20.33 -8.30 -3.00
C PHE A 280 -19.92 -9.15 -4.21
N LYS A 281 -20.74 -10.14 -4.56
CA LYS A 281 -20.65 -10.82 -5.86
C LYS A 281 -20.97 -9.77 -6.93
N ARG A 282 -20.01 -9.48 -7.81
CA ARG A 282 -20.29 -8.74 -9.04
C ARG A 282 -21.17 -9.63 -9.92
N LYS A 283 -22.37 -9.16 -10.30
CA LYS A 283 -23.13 -9.79 -11.38
C LYS A 283 -22.34 -9.61 -12.67
N VAL A 284 -21.75 -10.68 -13.18
CA VAL A 284 -21.30 -10.75 -14.58
C VAL A 284 -22.54 -11.08 -15.39
N GLY A 285 -23.11 -10.07 -16.04
CA GLY A 285 -24.34 -10.21 -16.82
C GLY A 285 -24.06 -10.79 -18.19
N TYR A 286 -23.85 -12.10 -18.30
CA TYR A 286 -24.10 -12.92 -19.49
C TYR A 286 -24.20 -14.40 -19.07
N SER A 287 -25.40 -14.87 -18.72
CA SER A 287 -25.83 -16.28 -18.75
C SER A 287 -27.26 -16.42 -18.23
N GLU A 288 -28.23 -15.88 -18.97
CA GLU A 288 -29.67 -16.14 -18.70
C GLU A 288 -30.31 -17.11 -19.70
N GLU A 289 -29.55 -17.74 -20.61
CA GLU A 289 -30.17 -18.56 -21.67
C GLU A 289 -30.08 -20.09 -21.45
N GLU A 290 -29.18 -20.61 -20.61
CA GLU A 290 -29.02 -22.08 -20.45
C GLU A 290 -29.79 -22.68 -19.25
N THR A 291 -30.30 -21.87 -18.31
CA THR A 291 -30.93 -22.38 -17.08
C THR A 291 -32.39 -22.79 -17.25
N ARG A 292 -33.09 -22.37 -18.32
CA ARG A 292 -34.52 -22.70 -18.51
C ARG A 292 -34.77 -24.14 -18.96
N ASP A 293 -33.80 -24.77 -19.63
CA ASP A 293 -33.95 -26.15 -20.13
C ASP A 293 -33.57 -27.22 -19.09
N ALA A 294 -32.67 -26.89 -18.15
CA ALA A 294 -32.32 -27.78 -17.05
C ALA A 294 -33.49 -27.93 -16.04
N GLU A 295 -34.21 -26.84 -15.75
CA GLU A 295 -35.33 -26.85 -14.79
C GLU A 295 -36.57 -27.62 -15.27
N ARG A 296 -36.83 -27.65 -16.59
CA ARG A 296 -37.95 -28.41 -17.16
C ARG A 296 -37.73 -29.92 -17.13
N ARG A 297 -36.48 -30.39 -17.11
CA ARG A 297 -36.13 -31.82 -17.04
C ARG A 297 -36.20 -32.39 -15.62
N ILE A 298 -35.97 -31.56 -14.60
CA ILE A 298 -35.96 -32.00 -13.19
C ILE A 298 -37.38 -32.15 -12.61
N LYS A 299 -38.37 -31.39 -13.11
CA LYS A 299 -39.77 -31.49 -12.63
C LYS A 299 -40.55 -32.74 -13.09
N ARG A 300 -39.96 -33.63 -13.90
CA ARG A 300 -40.64 -34.82 -14.44
C ARG A 300 -40.20 -36.14 -13.81
N MET A 301 -39.38 -36.10 -12.76
CA MET A 301 -38.95 -37.28 -12.00
C MET A 301 -39.26 -37.09 -10.51
N VAL A 302 -40.53 -37.25 -10.14
CA VAL A 302 -40.89 -37.69 -8.79
C VAL A 302 -41.70 -38.97 -9.00
N ILE A 303 -41.07 -40.09 -8.65
CA ILE A 303 -41.69 -41.41 -8.58
C ILE A 303 -42.40 -41.43 -7.23
N ASP A 304 -43.72 -41.64 -7.23
CA ASP A 304 -44.47 -41.91 -6.01
C ASP A 304 -44.02 -43.25 -5.45
N SER A 305 -43.42 -43.22 -4.26
CA SER A 305 -43.22 -44.40 -3.43
C SER A 305 -43.55 -44.03 -2.00
N ASP A 306 -44.76 -44.37 -1.56
CA ASP A 306 -45.03 -44.71 -0.16
C ASP A 306 -46.25 -45.64 -0.07
N SER A 307 -45.93 -46.93 0.11
CA SER A 307 -46.61 -47.83 1.05
C SER A 307 -46.53 -47.22 2.46
N SER A 308 -47.56 -47.13 3.30
CA SER A 308 -48.26 -48.26 3.91
C SER A 308 -49.22 -47.76 5.00
N ALA A 309 -50.44 -48.31 5.04
CA ALA A 309 -51.18 -48.73 6.24
C ALA A 309 -52.38 -49.56 5.79
#